data_AF-A0A371D424-F1
#
_entry.id   AF-A0A371D424-F1
#
_cell.length_a   1.000
_cell.length_b   1.000
_cell.length_c   1.000
_cell.angle_alpha   90.00
_cell.angle_beta   90.00
_cell.angle_gamma   90.00
#
_symmetry.space_group_name_H-M   'P 1'
#
loop_
_entity.id
_entity.type
_entity.pdbx_description
1 polymer ?
#
loop_
_entity_poly.entity_id
_entity_poly.type
_entity_poly.pdbx_seq_one_letter_code
_entity_poly.pdbx_strand_id
1 'polypeptide(L)'
;MASTSTEQNSTTRPNSEVFAEKFPSFDHRAQVVSPFEQELKRDAEFIEKLNAMLLELEIDFHAWSAARPVFESDKTADVLEKEVKSLVDTEKEQGMSSSSMSISRSPRLVGREKTRQRLNKFITQIKLALVALTGLAPP
;
A
#
# COMPACT_ATOMS: atom_id res chain seq x y z
N MET A 1 48.99 17.11 -63.51
CA MET A 1 49.27 18.34 -62.74
C MET A 1 47.97 19.07 -62.51
N ALA A 2 47.55 19.19 -61.25
CA ALA A 2 46.76 20.28 -60.66
C ALA A 2 46.12 19.76 -59.36
N SER A 3 46.82 19.98 -58.25
CA SER A 3 46.28 19.90 -56.90
C SER A 3 45.49 21.18 -56.62
N THR A 4 44.31 21.07 -56.01
CA THR A 4 43.69 22.21 -55.31
C THR A 4 43.48 21.78 -53.86
N SER A 5 44.29 22.37 -52.98
CA SER A 5 44.20 22.23 -51.53
C SER A 5 43.18 23.22 -51.00
N THR A 6 42.21 22.72 -50.25
CA THR A 6 41.21 23.50 -49.53
C THR A 6 41.85 24.14 -48.30
N GLU A 7 42.08 25.46 -48.32
CA GLU A 7 42.49 26.22 -47.13
C GLU A 7 41.30 26.37 -46.17
N GLN A 8 41.47 25.82 -44.96
CA GLN A 8 40.58 26.06 -43.81
C GLN A 8 40.80 27.49 -43.31
N ASN A 9 39.80 28.34 -43.52
CA ASN A 9 39.76 29.70 -42.99
C ASN A 9 39.34 29.65 -41.50
N SER A 10 40.32 29.55 -40.59
CA SER A 10 40.11 29.72 -39.15
C SER A 10 39.99 31.21 -38.83
N THR A 11 38.80 31.77 -39.03
CA THR A 11 38.49 33.16 -38.63
C THR A 11 38.23 33.21 -37.13
N THR A 12 39.29 33.46 -36.36
CA THR A 12 39.21 33.81 -34.94
C THR A 12 38.42 35.12 -34.81
N ARG A 13 37.22 35.07 -34.22
CA ARG A 13 36.43 36.29 -33.96
C ARG A 13 37.26 37.22 -33.05
N PRO A 14 37.36 38.53 -33.34
CA PRO A 14 38.13 39.45 -32.53
C PRO A 14 37.56 39.48 -31.11
N ASN A 15 38.39 39.24 -30.10
CA ASN A 15 37.98 39.15 -28.69
C ASN A 15 37.15 40.36 -28.23
N SER A 16 37.39 41.54 -28.81
CA SER A 16 36.61 42.77 -28.57
C SER A 16 35.13 42.66 -28.92
N GLU A 17 34.76 41.81 -29.86
CA GLU A 17 33.38 41.57 -30.30
C GLU A 17 32.64 40.63 -29.34
N VAL A 18 33.36 39.68 -28.73
CA VAL A 18 32.84 38.77 -27.69
C VAL A 18 32.57 39.51 -26.37
N PHE A 19 33.39 40.50 -26.01
CA PHE A 19 33.16 41.33 -24.81
C PHE A 19 32.11 42.43 -25.00
N ALA A 20 31.74 42.74 -26.24
CA ALA A 20 30.67 43.69 -26.56
C ALA A 20 29.28 43.04 -26.55
N GLU A 21 29.21 41.70 -26.60
CA GLU A 21 27.95 40.96 -26.52
C GLU A 21 27.39 41.04 -25.09
N LYS A 22 26.29 41.76 -24.95
CA LYS A 22 25.61 41.92 -23.66
C LYS A 22 24.97 40.58 -23.28
N PHE A 23 25.39 40.00 -22.16
CA PHE A 23 24.77 38.79 -21.64
C PHE A 23 23.25 38.97 -21.50
N PRO A 24 22.46 37.95 -21.87
CA PRO A 24 21.03 37.98 -21.60
C PRO A 24 20.78 38.19 -20.11
N SER A 25 19.80 39.03 -19.79
CA SER A 25 19.45 39.28 -18.39
C SER A 25 18.98 37.98 -17.74
N PHE A 26 19.57 37.65 -16.59
CA PHE A 26 19.17 36.49 -15.81
C PHE A 26 17.79 36.69 -15.19
N ASP A 27 16.82 35.87 -15.60
CA ASP A 27 15.52 35.81 -14.95
C ASP A 27 15.56 34.76 -13.82
N HIS A 28 15.93 35.23 -12.63
CA HIS A 28 15.97 34.42 -11.42
C HIS A 28 14.63 33.80 -11.06
N ARG A 29 13.51 34.40 -11.47
CA ARG A 29 12.19 33.90 -11.12
C ARG A 29 11.81 32.69 -11.97
N ALA A 30 11.99 32.78 -13.28
CA ALA A 30 11.72 31.67 -14.17
C ALA A 30 12.73 30.53 -13.99
N GLN A 31 14.00 30.84 -13.75
CA GLN A 31 15.06 29.82 -13.73
C GLN A 31 15.29 29.18 -12.35
N VAL A 32 14.93 29.85 -11.26
CA VAL A 32 15.19 29.35 -9.89
C VAL A 32 13.91 29.28 -9.08
N VAL A 33 13.19 30.39 -8.92
CA VAL A 33 12.06 30.42 -7.95
C VAL A 33 10.91 29.52 -8.40
N SER A 34 10.48 29.62 -9.66
CA SER A 34 9.31 28.91 -10.17
C SER A 34 9.47 27.38 -10.16
N PRO A 35 10.62 26.79 -10.56
CA PRO A 35 10.84 25.35 -10.41
C PRO A 35 10.69 24.85 -8.97
N PHE A 36 11.21 25.58 -7.98
CA PHE A 36 11.07 25.20 -6.57
C PHE A 36 9.62 25.30 -6.08
N GLU A 37 8.90 26.37 -6.46
CA GLU A 37 7.48 26.49 -6.15
C GLU A 37 6.65 25.36 -6.78
N GLN A 38 6.99 24.95 -8.01
CA GLN A 38 6.36 23.81 -8.67
C GLN A 38 6.70 22.49 -7.96
N GLU A 39 7.93 22.30 -7.50
CA GLU A 39 8.33 21.12 -6.73
C GLU A 39 7.51 21.00 -5.45
N LEU A 40 7.44 22.07 -4.66
CA LEU A 40 6.68 22.11 -3.42
C LEU A 40 5.20 21.79 -3.64
N LYS A 41 4.63 22.26 -4.75
CA LYS A 41 3.27 21.94 -5.14
C LYS A 41 3.12 20.44 -5.48
N ARG A 42 4.04 19.88 -6.27
CA ARG A 42 4.01 18.44 -6.61
C ARG A 42 4.15 17.57 -5.37
N ASP A 43 5.00 17.96 -4.42
CA ASP A 43 5.17 17.24 -3.16
C ASP A 43 3.89 17.26 -2.33
N ALA A 44 3.23 18.42 -2.22
CA ALA A 44 1.95 18.52 -1.51
C ALA A 44 0.87 17.61 -2.15
N GLU A 45 0.75 17.65 -3.47
CA GLU A 45 -0.20 16.79 -4.22
C GLU A 45 0.14 15.30 -4.06
N PHE A 46 1.43 14.94 -4.05
CA PHE A 46 1.88 13.57 -3.85
C PHE A 46 1.51 13.06 -2.45
N ILE A 47 1.77 13.86 -1.41
CA ILE A 47 1.46 13.50 -0.03
C ILE A 47 -0.05 13.36 0.17
N GLU A 48 -0.85 14.27 -0.38
CA GLU A 48 -2.30 14.19 -0.33
C GLU A 48 -2.81 12.89 -0.99
N LYS A 49 -2.32 12.59 -2.19
CA LYS A 49 -2.68 11.36 -2.90
C LYS A 49 -2.24 10.10 -2.14
N LEU A 50 -1.05 10.10 -1.56
CA LEU A 50 -0.53 8.99 -0.78
C LEU A 50 -1.40 8.73 0.46
N ASN A 51 -1.77 9.80 1.18
CA ASN A 51 -2.67 9.70 2.33
C ASN A 51 -4.05 9.15 1.93
N ALA A 52 -4.59 9.59 0.79
CA ALA A 52 -5.86 9.08 0.28
C ALA A 52 -5.80 7.57 -0.03
N MET A 53 -4.77 7.13 -0.76
CA MET A 53 -4.58 5.70 -1.08
C MET A 53 -4.37 4.85 0.18
N LEU A 54 -3.63 5.37 1.16
CA LEU A 54 -3.40 4.67 2.42
C LEU A 54 -4.70 4.51 3.21
N LEU A 55 -5.48 5.58 3.31
CA LEU A 55 -6.74 5.55 4.04
C LEU A 55 -7.73 4.57 3.40
N GLU A 56 -7.81 4.54 2.07
CA GLU A 56 -8.63 3.57 1.33
C GLU A 56 -8.20 2.13 1.63
N LEU A 57 -6.90 1.85 1.56
CA LEU A 57 -6.34 0.53 1.90
C LEU A 57 -6.66 0.12 3.35
N GLU A 58 -6.51 1.04 4.30
CA GLU A 58 -6.80 0.77 5.72
C GLU A 58 -8.29 0.45 5.92
N ILE A 59 -9.18 1.22 5.30
CA ILE A 59 -10.64 1.01 5.39
C ILE A 59 -11.01 -0.35 4.79
N ASP A 60 -10.54 -0.66 3.58
CA ASP A 60 -10.83 -1.93 2.90
C ASP A 60 -10.31 -3.13 3.71
N PHE A 61 -9.10 -3.01 4.23
CA PHE A 61 -8.51 -4.05 5.07
C PHE A 61 -9.27 -4.22 6.38
N HIS A 62 -9.73 -3.13 7.01
CA HIS A 62 -10.57 -3.17 8.20
C HIS A 62 -11.93 -3.83 7.91
N ALA A 63 -12.59 -3.45 6.81
CA ALA A 63 -13.87 -4.04 6.41
C ALA A 63 -13.72 -5.55 6.18
N TRP A 64 -12.70 -5.97 5.43
CA TRP A 64 -12.42 -7.37 5.16
C TRP A 64 -12.07 -8.16 6.43
N SER A 65 -11.18 -7.63 7.26
CA SER A 65 -10.76 -8.29 8.51
C SER A 65 -11.87 -8.34 9.56
N ALA A 66 -12.82 -7.40 9.55
CA ALA A 66 -13.99 -7.41 10.43
C ALA A 66 -15.06 -8.41 9.96
N ALA A 67 -15.29 -8.55 8.66
CA ALA A 67 -16.26 -9.49 8.10
C ALA A 67 -15.78 -10.96 8.15
N ARG A 68 -14.47 -11.18 8.01
CA ARG A 68 -13.88 -12.51 7.88
C ARG A 68 -14.13 -13.47 9.06
N PRO A 69 -14.03 -13.07 10.34
CA PRO A 69 -14.32 -13.95 11.46
C PRO A 69 -15.74 -14.53 11.46
N VAL A 70 -16.73 -13.72 11.06
CA VAL A 70 -18.14 -14.15 10.98
C VAL A 70 -18.30 -15.19 9.86
N PHE A 71 -17.77 -14.89 8.68
CA PHE A 71 -17.77 -15.84 7.56
C PHE A 71 -17.08 -17.17 7.91
N GLU A 72 -15.95 -17.12 8.59
CA GLU A 72 -15.22 -18.32 9.02
C GLU A 72 -15.98 -19.11 10.10
N SER A 73 -16.66 -18.44 11.04
CA SER A 73 -17.48 -19.11 12.04
C SER A 73 -18.72 -19.76 11.43
N ASP A 74 -19.41 -19.07 10.52
CA ASP A 74 -20.62 -19.56 9.87
C ASP A 74 -20.30 -20.79 9.03
N LYS A 75 -19.22 -20.74 8.24
CA LYS A 75 -18.73 -21.90 7.49
C LYS A 75 -18.40 -23.09 8.39
N THR A 76 -17.86 -22.83 9.59
CA THR A 76 -17.56 -23.90 10.56
C THR A 76 -18.84 -24.46 11.17
N ALA A 77 -19.83 -23.62 11.46
CA ALA A 77 -21.14 -24.03 11.95
C ALA A 77 -21.88 -24.91 10.93
N ASP A 78 -21.85 -24.54 9.64
CA ASP A 78 -22.46 -25.32 8.55
C ASP A 78 -21.87 -26.73 8.44
N VAL A 79 -20.56 -26.87 8.64
CA VAL A 79 -19.88 -28.19 8.65
C VAL A 79 -20.36 -29.01 9.84
N LEU A 80 -20.41 -28.41 11.03
CA LEU A 80 -20.89 -29.08 12.24
C LEU A 80 -22.37 -29.48 12.13
N GLU A 81 -23.22 -28.65 11.54
CA GLU A 81 -24.63 -28.96 11.32
C GLU A 81 -24.79 -30.18 10.40
N LYS A 82 -23.99 -30.25 9.32
CA LYS A 82 -23.97 -31.42 8.43
C LYS A 82 -23.51 -32.69 9.14
N GLU A 83 -22.47 -32.59 9.97
CA GLU A 83 -21.99 -33.73 10.77
C GLU A 83 -23.04 -34.20 11.77
N VAL A 84 -23.69 -33.28 12.49
CA VAL A 84 -24.80 -33.59 13.41
C VAL A 84 -25.94 -34.26 12.66
N LYS A 85 -26.33 -33.73 11.50
CA LYS A 85 -27.38 -34.32 10.69
C LYS A 85 -27.03 -35.74 10.25
N SER A 86 -25.81 -35.95 9.78
CA SER A 86 -25.32 -37.28 9.40
C SER A 86 -25.34 -38.25 10.58
N LEU A 87 -24.95 -37.81 11.78
CA LEU A 87 -25.00 -38.64 12.99
C LEU A 87 -26.43 -39.02 13.36
N VAL A 88 -27.37 -38.06 13.33
CA VAL A 88 -28.79 -38.29 13.60
C VAL A 88 -29.38 -39.30 12.62
N ASP A 89 -29.04 -39.17 11.33
CA ASP A 89 -29.49 -40.12 10.30
C ASP A 89 -28.94 -41.53 10.58
N THR A 90 -27.66 -41.66 10.96
CA THR A 90 -27.08 -42.97 11.33
C THR A 90 -27.65 -43.56 12.62
N GLU A 91 -27.98 -42.74 13.63
CA GLU A 91 -28.62 -43.19 14.88
C GLU A 91 -30.02 -43.74 14.60
N LYS A 92 -30.77 -43.05 13.73
CA LYS A 92 -32.09 -43.47 13.28
C LYS A 92 -32.05 -44.81 12.54
N GLU A 93 -31.04 -45.02 11.68
CA GLU A 93 -30.82 -46.29 10.99
C GLU A 93 -30.48 -47.44 11.94
N GLN A 94 -29.77 -47.18 13.04
CA GLN A 94 -29.39 -48.17 14.04
C GLN A 94 -30.51 -48.53 15.02
N GLY A 95 -31.68 -47.88 14.94
CA GLY A 95 -32.87 -48.21 15.74
C GLY A 95 -32.76 -47.85 17.23
N MET A 96 -31.74 -47.11 17.65
CA MET A 96 -31.57 -46.66 19.03
C MET A 96 -32.48 -45.46 19.29
N SER A 97 -33.71 -45.72 19.72
CA SER A 97 -34.65 -44.66 20.11
C SER A 97 -34.39 -44.24 21.55
N SER A 98 -34.11 -42.95 21.74
CA SER A 98 -34.13 -42.21 23.02
C SER A 98 -33.11 -42.61 24.08
N SER A 99 -32.04 -41.81 24.22
CA SER A 99 -31.55 -41.48 25.55
C SER A 99 -30.92 -40.10 25.60
N SER A 100 -31.53 -39.23 26.39
CA SER A 100 -31.08 -37.93 26.87
C SER A 100 -29.55 -37.80 26.94
N MET A 101 -28.93 -37.07 26.02
CA MET A 101 -27.59 -36.52 26.23
C MET A 101 -27.64 -34.99 26.32
N SER A 102 -27.59 -34.53 27.56
CA SER A 102 -27.31 -33.16 27.96
C SER A 102 -25.88 -32.78 27.52
N ILE A 103 -25.68 -32.44 26.25
CA ILE A 103 -24.38 -31.95 25.77
C ILE A 103 -24.26 -30.47 26.13
N SER A 104 -23.76 -30.22 27.33
CA SER A 104 -23.12 -28.96 27.71
C SER A 104 -21.95 -28.69 26.73
N ARG A 105 -22.21 -27.91 25.68
CA ARG A 105 -21.20 -27.52 24.68
C ARG A 105 -20.93 -26.02 24.80
N SER A 106 -19.97 -25.65 25.66
CA SER A 106 -19.38 -24.31 25.61
C SER A 106 -18.27 -24.28 24.57
N PRO A 107 -18.35 -23.44 23.51
CA PRO A 107 -17.26 -23.30 22.55
C PRO A 107 -16.15 -22.47 23.19
N ARG A 108 -14.98 -23.07 23.42
CA ARG A 108 -13.79 -22.34 23.86
C ARG A 108 -13.32 -21.42 22.74
N LEU A 109 -13.33 -20.11 23.04
CA LEU A 109 -12.87 -18.94 22.27
C LEU A 109 -11.38 -18.93 21.87
N VAL A 110 -10.75 -20.08 21.60
CA VAL A 110 -9.31 -20.18 21.34
C VAL A 110 -8.93 -19.72 19.92
N GLY A 111 -9.88 -19.74 18.97
CA GLY A 111 -9.65 -19.27 17.59
C GLY A 111 -9.52 -17.75 17.46
N ARG A 112 -10.22 -16.98 18.28
CA ARG A 112 -10.29 -15.51 18.16
C ARG A 112 -8.96 -14.83 18.47
N GLU A 113 -8.22 -15.35 19.44
CA GLU A 113 -7.00 -14.68 19.92
C GLU A 113 -5.83 -14.80 18.94
N LYS A 114 -5.70 -15.93 18.22
CA LYS A 114 -4.66 -16.09 17.18
C LYS A 114 -4.85 -15.12 16.01
N THR A 115 -6.10 -14.90 15.58
CA THR A 115 -6.42 -13.97 14.49
C THR A 115 -6.15 -12.53 14.93
N ARG A 116 -6.49 -12.19 16.18
CA ARG A 116 -6.19 -10.87 16.77
C ARG A 116 -4.69 -10.59 16.87
N GLN A 117 -3.89 -11.59 17.24
CA GLN A 117 -2.43 -11.48 17.29
C GLN A 117 -1.80 -11.29 15.89
N ARG A 118 -2.30 -12.02 14.88
CA ARG A 118 -1.83 -11.87 13.49
C ARG A 118 -2.16 -10.48 12.93
N LEU A 119 -3.36 -9.98 13.22
CA LEU A 119 -3.80 -8.64 12.82
C LEU A 119 -2.91 -7.57 13.45
N ASN A 120 -2.65 -7.64 14.76
CA ASN A 120 -1.76 -6.70 15.44
C ASN A 120 -0.34 -6.73 14.85
N LYS A 121 0.21 -7.92 14.57
CA LYS A 121 1.54 -8.04 13.96
C LYS A 121 1.60 -7.36 12.58
N PHE A 122 0.56 -7.53 11.77
CA PHE A 122 0.46 -6.90 10.45
C PHE A 122 0.36 -5.37 10.55
N ILE A 123 -0.49 -4.86 11.43
CA ILE A 123 -0.62 -3.41 11.68
C ILE A 123 0.72 -2.82 12.12
N THR A 124 1.46 -3.50 13.00
CA THR A 124 2.80 -3.03 13.42
C THR A 124 3.77 -2.98 12.24
N GLN A 125 3.73 -3.95 11.32
CA GLN A 125 4.59 -3.93 10.14
C GLN A 125 4.22 -2.81 9.16
N ILE A 126 2.93 -2.55 8.94
CA ILE A 126 2.48 -1.42 8.13
C ILE A 126 2.95 -0.10 8.74
N LYS A 127 2.74 0.09 10.05
CA LYS A 127 3.19 1.30 10.76
C LYS A 127 4.70 1.50 10.64
N LEU A 128 5.49 0.43 10.76
CA LEU A 128 6.94 0.49 10.62
C LEU A 128 7.36 0.85 9.18
N ALA A 129 6.73 0.26 8.18
CA ALA A 129 6.99 0.56 6.77
C ALA A 129 6.61 2.02 6.43
N LEU A 130 5.51 2.52 7.00
CA LEU A 130 5.07 3.91 6.85
C LEU A 130 6.05 4.90 7.47
N VAL A 131 6.54 4.62 8.68
CA VAL A 131 7.60 5.42 9.31
C VAL A 131 8.86 5.42 8.45
N ALA A 132 9.26 4.26 7.91
CA ALA A 132 10.42 4.14 7.06
C ALA A 132 10.28 4.90 5.73
N LEU A 133 9.07 4.94 5.14
CA LEU A 133 8.81 5.67 3.90
C LEU A 133 8.67 7.18 4.09
N THR A 134 8.07 7.61 5.21
CA THR A 134 7.77 9.03 5.44
C THR A 134 8.87 9.77 6.19
N GLY A 135 9.88 9.06 6.71
CA GLY A 135 11.00 9.66 7.45
C GLY A 135 10.59 10.32 8.78
N LEU A 136 9.32 10.18 9.18
CA LEU A 136 8.78 10.66 10.45
C LEU A 136 9.22 9.70 11.56
N ALA A 137 10.42 9.92 12.09
CA ALA A 137 10.87 9.22 13.29
C ALA A 137 9.86 9.44 14.44
N PRO A 138 9.46 8.40 15.18
CA PRO A 138 8.71 8.60 16.43
C PRO A 138 9.66 9.18 17.50
N PRO A 139 9.16 9.98 18.47
CA PRO A 139 9.97 10.43 19.61
C PRO A 139 10.50 9.27 20.46
#